data_AF-Q22WD8-F1
#
_entry.id   AF-Q22WD8-F1
#
_cell.length_a   1.000
_cell.length_b   1.000
_cell.length_c   1.000
_cell.angle_alpha   90.00
_cell.angle_beta   90.00
_cell.angle_gamma   90.00
#
_symmetry.space_group_name_H-M   'P 1'
#
loop_
_entity.id
_entity.type
_entity.pdbx_description
1 polymer ?
#
loop_
_entity_poly.entity_id
_entity_poly.type
_entity_poly.pdbx_seq_one_letter_code
_entity_poly.pdbx_strand_id
1 'polypeptide(L)'
;MKDKTTKAKQHDKLPQKQKAIKKQDSKPNCHKCKSDAQVVDVVYGKPAKVLIDQANRKEVFLAGCKVDKIRKNWYCYSCEHKFNSKSK
;
A
#
# COMPACT_ATOMS: atom_id res chain seq x y z
N MET A 1 44.26 21.84 -24.88
CA MET A 1 42.95 21.95 -25.59
C MET A 1 42.30 20.57 -25.52
N LYS A 2 41.24 20.24 -24.79
CA LYS A 2 40.10 21.03 -24.28
C LYS A 2 39.64 20.39 -22.95
N ASP A 3 39.77 21.13 -21.86
CA ASP A 3 39.00 20.91 -20.64
C ASP A 3 37.53 21.16 -20.92
N LYS A 4 36.65 20.23 -20.52
CA LYS A 4 35.21 20.46 -20.45
C LYS A 4 34.67 19.98 -19.11
N THR A 5 34.79 20.87 -18.13
CA THR A 5 33.75 21.06 -17.11
C THR A 5 32.40 21.32 -17.79
N THR A 6 31.29 20.75 -17.29
CA THR A 6 30.06 21.48 -16.89
C THR A 6 28.89 20.51 -16.60
N LYS A 7 28.70 20.24 -15.30
CA LYS A 7 27.44 20.36 -14.53
C LYS A 7 26.11 20.46 -15.29
N ALA A 8 25.20 19.50 -15.07
CA ALA A 8 23.75 19.73 -15.17
C ALA A 8 23.05 19.17 -13.92
N LYS A 9 22.58 20.08 -13.06
CA LYS A 9 21.59 19.85 -12.01
C LYS A 9 20.19 20.01 -12.61
N GLN A 10 19.18 19.64 -11.81
CA GLN A 10 17.76 20.04 -11.83
C GLN A 10 16.83 18.92 -12.36
N HIS A 11 16.26 18.07 -11.49
CA HIS A 11 15.23 18.33 -10.47
C HIS A 11 13.84 18.50 -11.10
N ASP A 12 13.24 17.38 -11.52
CA ASP A 12 11.79 17.32 -11.73
C ASP A 12 11.12 17.00 -10.41
N LYS A 13 10.56 18.07 -9.83
CA LYS A 13 9.84 18.08 -8.57
C LYS A 13 8.43 17.57 -8.83
N LEU A 14 8.21 16.25 -8.74
CA LEU A 14 6.86 15.71 -8.82
C LEU A 14 6.02 16.33 -7.67
N PRO A 15 4.89 17.01 -7.98
CA PRO A 15 4.06 17.61 -6.95
C PRO A 15 3.45 16.51 -6.08
N GLN A 16 3.92 16.43 -4.84
CA GLN A 16 3.34 15.61 -3.77
C GLN A 16 1.98 16.20 -3.38
N LYS A 17 0.95 15.91 -4.18
CA LYS A 17 -0.45 16.16 -3.86
C LYS A 17 -1.29 14.95 -4.23
N GLN A 18 -1.33 14.00 -3.31
CA GLN A 18 -2.45 13.06 -3.15
C GLN A 18 -2.55 12.82 -1.64
N LYS A 19 -3.17 13.78 -0.96
CA LYS A 19 -4.53 13.68 -0.39
C LYS A 19 -4.59 12.63 0.73
N ALA A 20 -4.62 13.16 1.95
CA ALA A 20 -5.06 12.47 3.15
C ALA A 20 -6.35 11.67 2.87
N ILE A 21 -6.22 10.35 2.79
CA ILE A 21 -7.38 9.46 2.85
C ILE A 21 -7.74 9.37 4.33
N LYS A 22 -8.64 10.26 4.73
CA LYS A 22 -9.28 10.27 6.05
C LYS A 22 -10.02 8.94 6.29
N LYS A 23 -10.12 8.63 7.58
CA LYS A 23 -10.92 7.60 8.27
C LYS A 23 -10.19 6.27 8.46
N GLN A 24 -9.58 6.19 9.65
CA GLN A 24 -9.30 4.94 10.35
C GLN A 24 -10.60 4.14 10.46
N ASP A 25 -10.85 3.27 9.49
CA ASP A 25 -11.61 2.05 9.74
C ASP A 25 -10.71 1.25 10.68
N SER A 26 -11.12 1.06 11.94
CA SER A 26 -10.31 0.39 12.96
C SER A 26 -9.77 -0.90 12.37
N LYS A 27 -8.44 -0.97 12.20
CA LYS A 27 -7.75 -2.12 11.60
C LYS A 27 -8.19 -3.37 12.38
N PRO A 28 -8.81 -4.38 11.74
CA PRO A 28 -9.31 -5.53 12.46
C PRO A 28 -8.15 -6.38 12.97
N ASN A 29 -8.33 -6.99 14.13
CA ASN A 29 -7.41 -8.02 14.60
C ASN A 29 -7.49 -9.23 13.67
N CYS A 30 -6.34 -9.83 13.37
CA CYS A 30 -6.34 -11.08 12.66
C CYS A 30 -6.90 -12.19 13.55
N HIS A 31 -7.97 -12.87 13.14
CA HIS A 31 -8.57 -13.92 13.97
C HIS A 31 -7.66 -15.15 14.18
N LYS A 32 -6.62 -15.32 13.35
CA LYS A 32 -5.68 -16.44 13.42
C LYS A 32 -4.55 -16.23 14.44
N CYS A 33 -3.93 -15.05 14.44
CA CYS A 33 -2.81 -14.71 15.36
C CYS A 33 -3.19 -13.70 16.44
N LYS A 34 -4.46 -13.25 16.47
CA LYS A 34 -5.04 -12.25 17.38
C LYS A 34 -4.33 -10.89 17.40
N SER A 35 -3.39 -10.67 16.49
CA SER A 35 -2.58 -9.45 16.37
C SER A 35 -3.13 -8.54 15.29
N ASP A 36 -3.08 -7.23 15.53
CA ASP A 36 -3.38 -6.17 14.55
C ASP A 36 -2.09 -5.49 14.01
N ALA A 37 -0.95 -5.70 14.67
CA ALA A 37 0.31 -5.02 14.38
C ALA A 37 0.73 -5.06 12.90
N GLN A 38 0.55 -6.20 12.23
CA GLN A 38 0.89 -6.36 10.81
C GLN A 38 -0.30 -6.72 9.91
N VAL A 39 -1.52 -6.32 10.31
CA VAL A 39 -2.69 -6.40 9.43
C VAL A 39 -2.67 -5.21 8.46
N VAL A 40 -2.88 -5.40 7.18
CA VAL A 40 -2.89 -4.32 6.18
C VAL A 40 -4.06 -4.46 5.23
N ASP A 41 -4.39 -3.37 4.52
CA ASP A 41 -5.43 -3.40 3.50
C ASP A 41 -4.97 -4.15 2.26
N VAL A 42 -5.89 -4.89 1.64
CA VAL A 42 -5.64 -5.57 0.37
C VAL A 42 -6.19 -4.73 -0.77
N VAL A 43 -5.27 -4.20 -1.57
CA VAL A 43 -5.58 -3.42 -2.76
C VAL A 43 -5.59 -4.35 -3.97
N TYR A 44 -6.61 -4.22 -4.83
CA TYR A 44 -6.77 -5.00 -6.04
C TYR A 44 -6.75 -4.12 -7.29
N GLY A 45 -6.35 -4.70 -8.41
CA GLY A 45 -6.30 -4.04 -9.71
C GLY A 45 -4.89 -3.58 -10.08
N LYS A 46 -4.78 -2.69 -11.08
CA LYS A 46 -3.48 -2.18 -11.56
C LYS A 46 -2.93 -1.17 -10.54
N PRO A 47 -1.81 -1.48 -9.86
CA PRO A 47 -1.27 -0.58 -8.85
C PRO A 47 -0.62 0.65 -9.52
N ALA A 48 -0.80 1.81 -8.90
CA ALA A 48 -0.01 2.99 -9.21
C ALA A 48 1.38 2.87 -8.56
N LYS A 49 2.38 3.64 -9.04
CA LYS A 49 3.75 3.61 -8.49
C LYS A 49 3.82 3.84 -6.97
N VAL A 50 2.95 4.71 -6.44
CA VAL A 50 2.86 4.98 -5.00
C VAL A 50 2.41 3.74 -4.22
N LEU A 51 1.43 3.00 -4.74
CA LEU A 51 0.96 1.77 -4.12
C LEU A 51 2.01 0.66 -4.13
N ILE A 52 2.86 0.63 -5.16
CA ILE A 52 4.02 -0.28 -5.23
C ILE A 52 5.02 0.04 -4.12
N ASP A 53 5.34 1.33 -3.92
CA ASP A 53 6.23 1.75 -2.84
C ASP A 53 5.67 1.42 -1.45
N GLN A 54 4.36 1.66 -1.23
CA GLN A 54 3.67 1.28 0.00
C GLN A 54 3.67 -0.23 0.25
N ALA A 55 3.56 -1.03 -0.82
CA ALA A 55 3.64 -2.48 -0.71
C ALA A 55 5.05 -2.96 -0.31
N ASN A 56 6.08 -2.33 -0.86
CA ASN A 56 7.48 -2.58 -0.46
C ASN A 56 7.71 -2.24 1.02
N ARG A 57 7.02 -1.21 1.54
CA ARG A 57 7.05 -0.82 2.96
C ARG A 57 6.12 -1.65 3.84
N LYS A 58 5.41 -2.64 3.30
CA LYS A 58 4.40 -3.46 4.00
C LYS A 58 3.27 -2.63 4.62
N GLU A 59 2.90 -1.51 4.01
CA GLU A 59 1.75 -0.69 4.43
C GLU A 59 0.43 -1.20 3.82
N VAL A 60 0.51 -1.79 2.62
CA VAL A 60 -0.62 -2.38 1.88
C VAL A 60 -0.18 -3.70 1.24
N PHE A 61 -1.14 -4.60 1.03
CA PHE A 61 -0.91 -5.83 0.28
C PHE A 61 -1.51 -5.69 -1.12
N LEU A 62 -0.66 -5.71 -2.15
CA LEU A 62 -1.10 -5.73 -3.54
C LEU A 62 -1.52 -7.14 -3.92
N ALA A 63 -2.83 -7.36 -4.05
CA ALA A 63 -3.37 -8.55 -4.68
C ALA A 63 -3.49 -8.33 -6.19
N GLY A 64 -3.79 -9.41 -6.92
CA GLY A 64 -4.06 -9.35 -8.35
C GLY A 64 -5.33 -8.58 -8.71
N CYS A 65 -5.93 -8.94 -9.84
CA CYS A 65 -7.20 -8.35 -10.25
C CYS A 65 -8.37 -9.01 -9.52
N LYS A 66 -9.36 -8.22 -9.11
CA LYS A 66 -10.63 -8.70 -8.53
C LYS A 66 -11.77 -7.87 -9.08
N VAL A 67 -12.83 -8.55 -9.52
CA VAL A 67 -14.03 -7.90 -10.08
C VAL A 67 -14.90 -7.30 -8.98
N ASP A 68 -14.93 -7.95 -7.81
CA ASP A 68 -15.74 -7.54 -6.67
C ASP A 68 -15.05 -6.48 -5.78
N LYS A 69 -15.47 -5.22 -5.95
CA LYS A 69 -14.96 -4.06 -5.18
C LYS A 69 -15.71 -3.80 -3.87
N ILE A 70 -16.76 -4.57 -3.58
CA ILE A 70 -17.72 -4.25 -2.51
C ILE A 70 -17.13 -4.62 -1.14
N ARG A 71 -16.24 -5.61 -1.09
CA ARG A 71 -15.71 -6.15 0.16
C ARG A 71 -14.26 -5.74 0.40
N LYS A 72 -14.01 -5.00 1.48
CA LYS A 72 -12.67 -4.68 1.98
C LYS A 72 -12.03 -5.94 2.56
N ASN A 73 -10.85 -6.29 2.05
CA ASN A 73 -10.13 -7.47 2.48
C ASN A 73 -8.85 -7.02 3.19
N TRP A 74 -8.46 -7.80 4.18
CA TRP A 74 -7.31 -7.53 5.04
C TRP A 74 -6.33 -8.69 4.90
N TYR A 75 -5.05 -8.38 5.05
CA TYR A 75 -3.97 -9.35 5.00
C TYR A 75 -3.07 -9.18 6.22
N CYS A 76 -2.81 -10.26 6.93
CA CYS A 76 -1.89 -10.25 8.06
C CYS A 76 -0.52 -10.77 7.64
N TYR A 77 0.53 -9.94 7.71
CA TYR A 77 1.90 -10.40 7.44
C TYR A 77 2.46 -11.32 8.52
N SER A 78 1.94 -11.27 9.76
CA SER A 78 2.47 -12.10 10.86
C SER A 78 2.12 -13.58 10.74
N CYS A 79 0.97 -13.90 10.12
CA CYS A 79 0.52 -15.29 9.94
C CYS A 79 0.10 -15.60 8.50
N GLU A 80 0.43 -14.68 7.59
CA GLU A 80 0.21 -14.73 6.15
C GLU A 80 -1.24 -15.07 5.77
N HIS A 81 -2.19 -14.61 6.58
CA HIS A 81 -3.60 -14.94 6.44
C HIS A 81 -4.41 -13.77 5.89
N LYS A 82 -5.24 -14.06 4.90
CA LYS A 82 -6.15 -13.10 4.28
C LYS A 82 -7.57 -13.30 4.78
N PHE A 83 -8.23 -12.24 5.23
CA PHE A 83 -9.55 -12.28 5.83
C PHE A 83 -10.37 -11.02 5.49
N ASN A 84 -11.63 -10.96 5.91
CA ASN A 84 -12.54 -9.83 5.68
C ASN A 84 -13.18 -9.41 7.01
N SER A 85 -13.34 -8.11 7.23
CA SER A 85 -13.86 -7.54 8.48
C SER A 85 -15.35 -7.74 8.71
N LYS A 86 -16.13 -8.21 7.72
CA LYS A 86 -17.53 -8.61 7.93
C LYS A 86 -17.65 -10.13 8.11
N SER A 87 -17.31 -10.62 9.29
CA SER A 87 -18.03 -11.75 9.87
C SER A 87 -19.02 -11.17 10.86
N LYS A 88 -20.29 -11.11 10.46
CA LYS A 88 -21.42 -11.03 11.37
C LYS A 88 -22.29 -12.24 11.09
#